data_AF-A0A2S6QUU4-F1
#
_entry.id   AF-A0A2S6QUU4-F1
#
_cell.length_a   1.000
_cell.length_b   1.000
_cell.length_c   1.000
_cell.angle_alpha   90.00
_cell.angle_beta   90.00
_cell.angle_gamma   90.00
#
_symmetry.space_group_name_H-M   'P 1'
#
loop_
_entity.id
_entity.type
_entity.pdbx_description
1 polymer ?
#
loop_
_entity_poly.entity_id
_entity_poly.type
_entity_poly.pdbx_seq_one_letter_code
_entity_poly.pdbx_strand_id
1 'polypeptide(L)'
;MGRRIFTLAAIMFSLLLSEANAKLSNDNTDRVVAIVSGSVITKQELDHRFELMKRQINQSIPKNQLDAIYRKVLNDLINEEVQKQYAEKYNITVEDSEVDLAIAEIEKRNNWTHGAFYTIAKGVEDTAKAKMRSDLVRQKIIDKRLRSRVNITKGEIDRLIENINAG
;
A
#
# COMPACT_ATOMS: atom_id res chain seq x y z
N MET A 1 48.99 -42.06 35.35
CA MET A 1 47.56 -42.07 34.95
C MET A 1 46.96 -40.68 34.65
N GLY A 2 47.73 -39.58 34.55
CA GLY A 2 47.16 -38.21 34.48
C GLY A 2 47.05 -37.53 33.11
N ARG A 3 47.60 -38.09 32.01
CA ARG A 3 47.63 -37.41 30.69
C ARG A 3 46.46 -37.72 29.76
N ARG A 4 45.70 -38.81 30.00
CA ARG A 4 44.57 -39.23 29.15
C ARG A 4 43.23 -38.62 29.55
N ILE A 5 43.10 -38.20 30.81
CA ILE A 5 41.88 -37.56 31.33
C ILE A 5 41.78 -36.11 30.86
N PHE A 6 42.92 -35.40 30.75
CA PHE A 6 42.97 -34.03 30.24
C PHE A 6 42.65 -33.91 28.74
N THR A 7 42.98 -34.91 27.92
CA THR A 7 42.67 -34.89 26.49
C THR A 7 41.20 -35.17 26.19
N LEU A 8 40.50 -35.94 27.04
CA LEU A 8 39.06 -36.20 26.90
C LEU A 8 38.21 -35.00 27.34
N ALA A 9 38.66 -34.25 28.36
CA ALA A 9 37.99 -33.01 28.79
C ALA A 9 38.13 -31.88 27.75
N ALA A 10 39.28 -31.79 27.06
CA ALA A 10 39.51 -30.77 26.04
C ALA A 10 38.69 -31.00 24.75
N ILE A 11 38.39 -32.26 24.40
CA ILE A 11 37.56 -32.58 23.22
C ILE A 11 36.07 -32.36 23.51
N MET A 12 35.62 -32.57 24.75
CA MET A 12 34.24 -32.28 25.16
C MET A 12 33.93 -30.79 25.27
N PHE A 13 34.91 -29.94 25.59
CA PHE A 13 34.70 -28.48 25.63
C PHE A 13 34.65 -27.85 24.23
N SER A 14 35.28 -28.49 23.24
CA SER A 14 35.25 -28.01 21.86
C SER A 14 33.98 -28.40 21.09
N LEU A 15 33.12 -29.27 21.64
CA LEU A 15 31.87 -29.70 21.01
C LEU A 15 30.62 -28.90 21.45
N LEU A 16 30.73 -28.08 22.51
CA LEU A 16 29.59 -27.32 23.07
C LEU A 16 29.47 -25.88 22.56
N LEU A 17 30.34 -25.44 21.64
CA LEU A 17 30.32 -24.09 21.07
C LEU A 17 29.84 -24.04 19.61
N SER A 18 29.40 -25.16 19.04
CA SER A 18 29.09 -25.27 17.60
C SER A 18 27.61 -25.13 17.23
N GLU A 19 26.72 -24.74 18.15
CA GLU A 19 25.28 -24.57 17.85
C GLU A 19 24.82 -23.11 17.74
N ALA A 20 25.71 -22.12 17.89
CA ALA A 20 25.33 -20.71 17.88
C ALA A 20 25.29 -20.04 16.49
N ASN A 21 25.51 -20.78 15.40
CA ASN A 21 25.29 -20.26 14.05
C ASN A 21 23.90 -20.67 13.56
N ALA A 22 22.87 -20.21 14.28
CA ALA A 22 21.53 -20.15 13.75
C ALA A 22 21.59 -19.28 12.48
N LYS A 23 21.46 -19.98 11.37
CA LYS A 23 21.39 -19.48 10.00
C LYS A 23 20.36 -18.36 9.92
N LEU A 24 20.79 -17.12 10.11
CA LEU A 24 20.08 -15.92 9.67
C LEU A 24 20.21 -15.89 8.14
N SER A 25 19.50 -16.80 7.46
CA SER A 25 19.14 -16.61 6.05
C SER A 25 18.08 -15.51 6.00
N ASN A 26 18.54 -14.28 6.21
CA ASN A 26 17.81 -13.10 5.79
C ASN A 26 17.96 -13.00 4.27
N ASP A 27 17.31 -13.94 3.56
CA ASP A 27 17.15 -13.92 2.11
C ASP A 27 15.98 -12.98 1.73
N ASN A 28 15.80 -11.89 2.49
CA ASN A 28 14.85 -10.81 2.19
C ASN A 28 15.49 -9.81 1.22
N THR A 29 16.19 -10.30 0.19
CA THR A 29 16.43 -9.44 -0.97
C THR A 29 15.11 -9.35 -1.72
N ASP A 30 14.30 -8.39 -1.29
CA ASP A 30 13.06 -8.04 -1.95
C ASP A 30 13.34 -7.81 -3.44
N ARG A 31 12.83 -8.71 -4.26
CA ARG A 31 13.05 -8.65 -5.72
C ARG A 31 12.46 -7.35 -6.25
N VAL A 32 13.28 -6.54 -6.91
CA VAL A 32 12.83 -5.30 -7.54
C VAL A 32 12.00 -5.62 -8.78
N VAL A 33 10.77 -5.11 -8.83
CA VAL A 33 9.88 -5.28 -10.00
C VAL A 33 9.80 -4.01 -10.85
N ALA A 34 10.02 -2.84 -10.26
CA ALA A 34 10.06 -1.57 -10.98
C ALA A 34 10.82 -0.50 -10.18
N ILE A 35 11.30 0.53 -10.89
CA ILE A 35 11.93 1.72 -10.31
C ILE A 35 11.21 2.96 -10.86
N VAL A 36 10.77 3.86 -9.99
CA VAL A 36 10.00 5.07 -10.31
C VAL A 36 10.69 6.29 -9.72
N SER A 37 11.37 7.07 -10.54
CA SER A 37 12.07 8.31 -10.12
C SER A 37 13.02 8.14 -8.92
N GLY A 38 13.62 6.96 -8.75
CA GLY A 38 14.51 6.62 -7.63
C GLY A 38 13.86 5.80 -6.52
N SER A 39 12.53 5.69 -6.48
CA SER A 39 11.81 4.78 -5.58
C SER A 39 11.72 3.38 -6.16
N VAL A 40 11.83 2.37 -5.31
CA VAL A 40 11.83 0.95 -5.70
C VAL A 40 10.49 0.32 -5.34
N ILE A 41 9.85 -0.33 -6.31
CA ILE A 41 8.68 -1.19 -6.07
C ILE A 41 9.17 -2.63 -5.96
N THR A 42 8.86 -3.27 -4.84
CA THR A 42 9.29 -4.64 -4.52
C THR A 42 8.25 -5.67 -4.94
N LYS A 43 8.69 -6.93 -5.09
CA LYS A 43 7.82 -8.06 -5.37
C LYS A 43 6.83 -8.31 -4.22
N GLN A 44 7.28 -8.15 -2.97
CA GLN A 44 6.42 -8.28 -1.80
C GLN A 44 5.26 -7.28 -1.84
N GLU A 45 5.54 -6.00 -2.15
CA GLU A 45 4.50 -4.98 -2.25
C GLU A 45 3.48 -5.32 -3.36
N LEU A 46 3.97 -5.75 -4.52
CA LEU A 46 3.13 -6.20 -5.62
C LEU A 46 2.22 -7.36 -5.21
N ASP A 47 2.74 -8.33 -4.46
CA ASP A 47 2.00 -9.52 -4.04
C ASP A 47 0.97 -9.20 -2.95
N HIS A 48 1.33 -8.38 -1.95
CA HIS A 48 0.37 -7.91 -0.93
C HIS A 48 -0.78 -7.12 -1.57
N ARG A 49 -0.44 -6.29 -2.55
CA ARG A 49 -1.42 -5.51 -3.29
C ARG A 49 -2.37 -6.37 -4.12
N PHE A 50 -1.82 -7.39 -4.76
CA PHE A 50 -2.58 -8.36 -5.52
C PHE A 50 -3.53 -9.17 -4.62
N GLU A 51 -3.06 -9.62 -3.45
CA GLU A 51 -3.90 -10.31 -2.47
C GLU A 51 -5.02 -9.43 -1.91
N LEU A 52 -4.74 -8.15 -1.63
CA LEU A 52 -5.77 -7.20 -1.21
C LEU A 52 -6.88 -7.06 -2.27
N MET A 53 -6.50 -6.93 -3.54
CA MET A 53 -7.45 -6.83 -4.66
C MET A 53 -8.28 -8.12 -4.82
N LYS A 54 -7.66 -9.29 -4.69
CA LYS A 54 -8.37 -10.59 -4.73
C LYS A 54 -9.46 -10.67 -3.68
N ARG A 55 -9.17 -10.26 -2.44
CA ARG A 55 -10.13 -10.27 -1.34
C ARG A 55 -11.33 -9.36 -1.57
N GLN A 56 -11.12 -8.24 -2.27
CA GLN A 56 -12.20 -7.31 -2.61
C GLN A 56 -13.15 -7.88 -3.68
N ILE A 57 -12.63 -8.62 -4.66
CA ILE A 57 -13.43 -9.13 -5.78
C ILE A 57 -14.26 -10.35 -5.36
N ASN A 58 -13.87 -11.07 -4.30
CA ASN A 58 -14.55 -12.26 -3.77
C ASN A 58 -14.91 -13.32 -4.85
N GLN A 59 -14.12 -13.39 -5.92
CA GLN A 59 -14.29 -14.34 -7.02
C GLN A 59 -12.94 -14.95 -7.40
N SER A 60 -12.99 -16.17 -7.93
CA SER A 60 -11.80 -16.84 -8.45
C SER A 60 -11.34 -16.15 -9.73
N ILE A 61 -10.09 -15.68 -9.73
CA ILE A 61 -9.48 -15.05 -10.91
C ILE A 61 -9.05 -16.17 -11.89
N PRO A 62 -9.53 -16.15 -13.14
CA PRO A 62 -9.10 -17.09 -14.16
C PRO A 62 -7.58 -17.04 -14.39
N LYS A 63 -6.93 -18.19 -14.53
CA LYS A 63 -5.45 -18.26 -14.69
C LYS A 63 -4.94 -17.43 -15.88
N ASN A 64 -5.71 -17.36 -16.97
CA ASN A 64 -5.37 -16.57 -18.16
C ASN A 64 -5.45 -15.04 -17.93
N GLN A 65 -6.07 -14.58 -16.85
CA GLN A 65 -6.17 -13.15 -16.50
C GLN A 65 -5.15 -12.70 -15.45
N LEU A 66 -4.46 -13.65 -14.78
CA LEU A 66 -3.51 -13.35 -13.71
C LEU A 66 -2.45 -12.34 -14.15
N ASP A 67 -1.81 -12.57 -15.30
CA ASP A 67 -0.74 -11.69 -15.80
C ASP A 67 -1.24 -10.27 -16.11
N ALA A 68 -2.45 -10.15 -16.67
CA ALA A 68 -3.05 -8.85 -16.96
C ALA A 68 -3.34 -8.08 -15.66
N ILE A 69 -3.78 -8.80 -14.63
CA ILE A 69 -4.06 -8.24 -13.32
C ILE A 69 -2.77 -7.85 -12.60
N TYR A 70 -1.73 -8.68 -12.60
CA TYR A 70 -0.42 -8.30 -12.05
C TYR A 70 0.12 -7.03 -12.71
N ARG A 71 0.03 -6.92 -14.05
CA ARG A 71 0.40 -5.69 -14.76
C ARG A 71 -0.45 -4.50 -14.33
N LYS A 72 -1.76 -4.68 -14.17
CA LYS A 72 -2.65 -3.62 -13.68
C LYS A 72 -2.24 -3.16 -12.29
N VAL A 73 -2.00 -4.10 -11.37
CA VAL A 73 -1.58 -3.79 -10.00
C VAL A 73 -0.24 -3.06 -9.99
N LEU A 74 0.72 -3.49 -10.80
CA LEU A 74 2.00 -2.80 -10.94
C LEU A 74 1.82 -1.37 -11.44
N ASN A 75 0.99 -1.16 -12.46
CA ASN A 75 0.68 0.19 -12.96
C ASN A 75 0.01 1.05 -11.89
N ASP A 76 -0.89 0.47 -11.09
CA ASP A 76 -1.52 1.17 -9.97
C ASP A 76 -0.44 1.60 -8.95
N LEU A 77 0.47 0.71 -8.55
CA LEU A 77 1.59 1.04 -7.65
C LEU A 77 2.51 2.13 -8.21
N ILE A 78 2.84 2.08 -9.50
CA ILE A 78 3.64 3.13 -10.17
C ILE A 78 2.92 4.48 -10.10
N ASN A 79 1.62 4.50 -10.40
CA ASN A 79 0.83 5.74 -10.35
C ASN A 79 0.73 6.32 -8.94
N GLU A 80 0.60 5.47 -7.93
CA GLU A 80 0.57 5.87 -6.53
C GLU A 80 1.91 6.47 -6.09
N GLU A 81 3.04 5.88 -6.50
CA GLU A 81 4.36 6.42 -6.21
C GLU A 81 4.57 7.80 -6.85
N VAL A 82 4.13 7.98 -8.10
CA VAL A 82 4.14 9.30 -8.76
C VAL A 82 3.26 10.31 -8.02
N GLN A 83 2.08 9.90 -7.56
CA GLN A 83 1.18 10.77 -6.81
C GLN A 83 1.75 11.15 -5.44
N LYS A 84 2.43 10.21 -4.77
CA LYS A 84 3.11 10.44 -3.50
C LYS A 84 4.21 11.48 -3.64
N GLN A 85 5.10 11.34 -4.63
CA GLN A 85 6.15 12.32 -4.91
C GLN A 85 5.57 13.71 -5.23
N TYR A 86 4.48 13.75 -6.00
CA TYR A 86 3.76 15.00 -6.24
C TYR A 86 3.21 15.58 -4.94
N ALA A 87 2.56 14.77 -4.10
CA ALA A 87 1.99 15.21 -2.84
C ALA A 87 3.05 15.80 -1.90
N GLU A 88 4.19 15.13 -1.76
CA GLU A 88 5.36 15.60 -0.99
C GLU A 88 5.86 16.94 -1.53
N LYS A 89 6.06 17.06 -2.86
CA LYS A 89 6.52 18.30 -3.51
C LYS A 89 5.59 19.49 -3.27
N TYR A 90 4.28 19.26 -3.14
CA TYR A 90 3.28 20.31 -2.98
C TYR A 90 2.69 20.40 -1.56
N ASN A 91 3.35 19.78 -0.57
CA ASN A 91 2.94 19.72 0.84
C ASN A 91 1.47 19.30 1.00
N ILE A 92 1.05 18.26 0.27
CA ILE A 92 -0.26 17.63 0.39
C ILE A 92 -0.09 16.43 1.33
N THR A 93 -0.52 16.57 2.58
CA THR A 93 -0.46 15.49 3.57
C THR A 93 -1.84 14.92 3.84
N VAL A 94 -1.86 13.68 4.33
CA VAL A 94 -3.07 13.00 4.82
C VAL A 94 -2.76 12.46 6.20
N GLU A 95 -3.49 12.95 7.19
CA GLU A 95 -3.34 12.55 8.59
C GLU A 95 -3.98 11.17 8.85
N ASP A 96 -3.50 10.48 9.88
CA ASP A 96 -4.04 9.16 10.24
C ASP A 96 -5.52 9.21 10.60
N SER A 97 -5.97 10.31 11.24
CA SER A 97 -7.38 10.53 11.54
C SER A 97 -8.25 10.64 10.29
N GLU A 98 -7.73 11.20 9.20
CA GLU A 98 -8.45 11.26 7.91
C GLU A 98 -8.57 9.87 7.30
N VAL A 99 -7.54 9.02 7.44
CA VAL A 99 -7.58 7.62 7.00
C VAL A 99 -8.63 6.84 7.78
N ASP A 100 -8.68 7.00 9.10
CA ASP A 100 -9.64 6.29 9.94
C ASP A 100 -11.09 6.74 9.67
N LEU A 101 -11.31 8.04 9.46
CA LEU A 101 -12.60 8.57 9.02
C LEU A 101 -13.01 8.02 7.65
N ALA A 102 -12.08 7.96 6.70
CA ALA A 102 -12.34 7.41 5.38
C ALA A 102 -12.68 5.91 5.46
N ILE A 103 -11.99 5.14 6.30
CA ILE A 103 -12.33 3.73 6.56
C ILE A 103 -13.76 3.61 7.07
N ALA A 104 -14.14 4.39 8.08
CA ALA A 104 -15.50 4.37 8.62
C ALA A 104 -16.57 4.73 7.57
N GLU A 105 -16.28 5.69 6.69
CA GLU A 105 -17.19 6.06 5.60
C GLU A 105 -17.31 4.96 4.54
N ILE A 106 -16.22 4.24 4.23
CA ILE A 106 -16.27 3.07 3.34
C ILE A 106 -17.09 1.94 3.96
N GLU A 107 -16.88 1.65 5.25
CA GLU A 107 -17.65 0.63 5.95
C GLU A 107 -19.14 0.95 5.88
N LYS A 108 -19.51 2.20 6.19
CA LYS A 108 -20.89 2.68 6.08
C LYS A 108 -21.45 2.57 4.67
N ARG A 109 -20.70 3.04 3.66
CA ARG A 109 -21.13 3.03 2.25
C ARG A 109 -21.35 1.62 1.71
N ASN A 110 -20.56 0.66 2.16
CA ASN A 110 -20.64 -0.73 1.73
C ASN A 110 -21.57 -1.59 2.61
N ASN A 111 -22.28 -0.99 3.57
CA ASN A 111 -23.08 -1.68 4.59
C ASN A 111 -22.28 -2.74 5.36
N TRP A 112 -21.01 -2.49 5.61
CA TRP A 112 -20.16 -3.35 6.41
C TRP A 112 -20.32 -3.02 7.90
N THR A 113 -20.22 -4.04 8.74
CA THR A 113 -20.16 -3.86 10.19
C THR A 113 -18.87 -3.11 10.56
N HIS A 114 -18.91 -2.32 11.63
CA HIS A 114 -17.72 -1.64 12.13
C HIS A 114 -16.56 -2.62 12.38
N GLY A 115 -15.37 -2.30 11.87
CA GLY A 115 -14.17 -3.14 11.98
C GLY A 115 -14.10 -4.27 10.93
N ALA A 116 -15.10 -4.40 10.06
CA ALA A 116 -15.06 -5.36 8.95
C ALA A 116 -13.92 -5.05 7.97
N PHE A 117 -13.52 -3.78 7.82
CA PHE A 117 -12.39 -3.40 6.99
C PHE A 117 -11.11 -4.15 7.40
N TYR A 118 -10.78 -4.11 8.70
CA TYR A 118 -9.60 -4.78 9.24
C TYR A 118 -9.75 -6.31 9.18
N THR A 119 -10.96 -6.83 9.32
CA THR A 119 -11.24 -8.26 9.17
C THR A 119 -10.94 -8.73 7.73
N ILE A 120 -11.37 -7.98 6.72
CA ILE A 120 -11.11 -8.28 5.31
C ILE A 120 -9.61 -8.12 4.98
N ALA A 121 -8.97 -7.10 5.56
CA ALA A 121 -7.57 -6.78 5.36
C ALA A 121 -6.60 -7.64 6.19
N LYS A 122 -7.09 -8.66 6.91
CA LYS A 122 -6.27 -9.44 7.86
C LYS A 122 -4.96 -9.99 7.26
N GLY A 123 -3.81 -9.64 7.82
CA GLY A 123 -2.48 -9.99 7.32
C GLY A 123 -1.94 -9.09 6.19
N VAL A 124 -2.69 -8.07 5.76
CA VAL A 124 -2.27 -7.00 4.83
C VAL A 124 -2.85 -5.64 5.27
N GLU A 125 -3.02 -5.45 6.57
CA GLU A 125 -3.67 -4.28 7.17
C GLU A 125 -2.93 -2.99 6.80
N ASP A 126 -1.61 -3.01 6.88
CA ASP A 126 -0.76 -1.86 6.53
C ASP A 126 -0.89 -1.50 5.06
N THR A 127 -0.88 -2.50 4.16
CA THR A 127 -1.10 -2.28 2.72
C THR A 127 -2.51 -1.72 2.45
N ALA A 128 -3.53 -2.17 3.19
CA ALA A 128 -4.88 -1.64 3.05
C ALA A 128 -5.00 -0.19 3.54
N LYS A 129 -4.36 0.16 4.67
CA LYS A 129 -4.28 1.54 5.15
C LYS A 129 -3.48 2.43 4.20
N ALA A 130 -2.35 1.94 3.68
CA ALA A 130 -1.54 2.64 2.69
C ALA A 130 -2.35 2.92 1.41
N LYS A 131 -3.17 1.97 0.96
CA LYS A 131 -4.12 2.19 -0.14
C LYS A 131 -5.07 3.34 0.16
N MET A 132 -5.73 3.30 1.31
CA MET A 132 -6.68 4.34 1.70
C MET A 132 -6.02 5.71 1.70
N ARG A 133 -4.82 5.80 2.29
CA ARG A 133 -4.05 7.05 2.28
C ARG A 133 -3.74 7.52 0.86
N SER A 134 -3.32 6.61 -0.03
CA SER A 134 -3.08 6.97 -1.43
C SER A 134 -4.33 7.45 -2.15
N ASP A 135 -5.49 6.85 -1.87
CA ASP A 135 -6.77 7.29 -2.45
C ASP A 135 -7.15 8.70 -1.96
N LEU A 136 -6.93 9.00 -0.68
CA LEU A 136 -7.14 10.34 -0.11
C LEU A 136 -6.16 11.37 -0.69
N VAL A 137 -4.89 11.02 -0.84
CA VAL A 137 -3.89 11.86 -1.51
C VAL A 137 -4.35 12.20 -2.93
N ARG A 138 -4.81 11.20 -3.68
CA ARG A 138 -5.33 11.40 -5.03
C ARG A 138 -6.52 12.38 -5.06
N GLN A 139 -7.47 12.23 -4.15
CA GLN A 139 -8.61 13.14 -4.02
C GLN A 139 -8.15 14.57 -3.73
N LYS A 140 -7.25 14.76 -2.75
CA LYS A 140 -6.70 16.09 -2.43
C LYS A 140 -5.94 16.72 -3.60
N ILE A 141 -5.20 15.93 -4.37
CA ILE A 141 -4.52 16.41 -5.60
C ILE A 141 -5.55 16.92 -6.62
N ILE A 142 -6.63 16.17 -6.84
CA ILE A 142 -7.70 16.54 -7.76
C ILE A 142 -8.37 17.83 -7.28
N ASP A 143 -8.78 17.90 -6.01
CA ASP A 143 -9.45 19.08 -5.43
C ASP A 143 -8.60 20.33 -5.55
N LYS A 144 -7.30 20.24 -5.25
CA LYS A 144 -6.36 21.36 -5.36
C LYS A 144 -6.21 21.83 -6.82
N ARG A 145 -6.17 20.90 -7.78
CA ARG A 145 -6.11 21.24 -9.21
C ARG A 145 -7.42 21.81 -9.76
N LEU A 146 -8.57 21.27 -9.35
CA LEU A 146 -9.87 21.77 -9.81
C LEU A 146 -10.15 23.17 -9.25
N ARG A 147 -9.88 23.41 -7.95
CA ARG A 147 -9.99 24.75 -7.35
C ARG A 147 -9.12 25.78 -8.06
N SER A 148 -7.95 25.39 -8.58
CA SER A 148 -7.09 26.29 -9.36
C SER A 148 -7.59 26.57 -10.78
N ARG A 149 -8.50 25.74 -11.32
CA ARG A 149 -8.99 25.84 -12.71
C ARG A 149 -10.41 26.40 -12.81
N VAL A 150 -11.21 26.31 -11.76
CA VAL A 150 -12.59 26.82 -11.74
C VAL A 150 -12.58 28.25 -11.20
N ASN A 151 -12.39 29.23 -12.09
CA ASN A 151 -12.65 30.63 -11.81
C ASN A 151 -14.00 30.98 -12.43
N ILE A 152 -15.09 30.78 -11.67
CA ILE A 152 -16.44 31.12 -12.15
C ILE A 152 -16.49 32.63 -12.36
N THR A 153 -16.65 33.06 -13.60
CA THR A 153 -16.79 34.49 -13.90
C THR A 153 -18.24 34.92 -13.66
N LYS A 154 -18.47 36.17 -13.22
CA LYS A 154 -19.83 36.70 -12.99
C LYS A 154 -20.73 36.52 -14.23
N GLY A 155 -20.17 36.65 -15.43
CA GLY A 155 -20.91 36.46 -16.68
C GLY A 155 -21.39 35.02 -16.96
N GLU A 156 -20.76 33.99 -16.39
CA GLU A 156 -21.27 32.61 -16.48
C GLU A 156 -22.43 32.37 -15.52
N ILE A 157 -22.43 33.06 -14.37
CA ILE A 157 -23.55 33.04 -13.40
C ILE A 157 -24.76 33.75 -14.02
N ASP A 158 -24.57 34.93 -14.61
CA ASP A 158 -25.65 35.71 -15.21
C ASP A 158 -26.32 34.95 -16.37
N ARG A 159 -25.53 34.26 -17.22
CA ARG A 159 -26.05 33.39 -18.30
C ARG A 159 -26.80 32.16 -17.79
N LEU A 160 -26.38 31.58 -16.66
CA LEU A 160 -27.08 30.46 -16.04
C LEU A 160 -28.43 30.91 -15.45
N ILE A 161 -28.46 32.10 -14.82
CA ILE A 161 -29.68 32.68 -14.25
C ILE A 161 -30.67 33.07 -15.37
N GLU A 162 -30.21 33.66 -16.48
CA GLU A 162 -31.06 33.93 -17.65
C GLU A 162 -31.67 32.65 -18.23
N ASN A 163 -30.88 31.59 -18.40
CA ASN A 163 -31.38 30.32 -18.94
C ASN A 163 -32.37 29.61 -18.00
N ILE A 164 -32.25 29.80 -16.67
CA ILE A 164 -33.20 29.23 -15.69
C ILE A 164 -34.51 30.03 -15.66
N ASN A 165 -34.46 31.35 -15.86
CA ASN A 165 -35.66 32.20 -15.88
C ASN A 165 -36.38 32.22 -17.25
N ALA A 166 -35.73 31.73 -18.31
CA ALA A 166 -36.27 31.68 -19.68
C ALA A 166 -36.95 30.34 -20.03
N GLY A 167 -37.08 29.41 -19.09
CA GLY A 167 -37.85 28.16 -19.21
C GLY A 167 -39.00 28.13 -18.21
#